data_AF-A0A356QW21-F1
#
_entry.id   AF-A0A356QW21-F1
#
_cell.length_a   1.000
_cell.length_b   1.000
_cell.length_c   1.000
_cell.angle_alpha   90.00
_cell.angle_beta   90.00
_cell.angle_gamma   90.00
#
_symmetry.space_group_name_H-M   'P 1'
#
loop_
_entity.id
_entity.type
_entity.pdbx_description
1 polymer ?
#
loop_
_entity_poly.entity_id
_entity_poly.type
_entity_poly.pdbx_seq_one_letter_code
_entity_poly.pdbx_strand_id
1 'polypeptide(L)'
;AELPESISAEIQRMSVDAFRSIDCAGLGRVDFLMTSSGKIFLNEINTMPGFTPISMYPRLWQASGIAYPALIDELIQLALARHRETRQVSLDR
;
A
#
# COMPACT_ATOMS: atom_id res chain seq x y z
N ALA A 1 1.83 -6.77 17.59
CA ALA A 1 1.32 -6.05 18.77
C ALA A 1 -0.18 -5.90 18.59
N GLU A 2 -0.96 -6.17 19.62
CA GLU A 2 -2.37 -5.80 19.58
C GLU A 2 -2.45 -4.27 19.71
N LEU A 3 -2.87 -3.61 18.63
CA LEU A 3 -3.12 -2.17 18.63
C LEU A 3 -4.60 -1.94 18.90
N PRO A 4 -4.97 -0.86 19.63
CA PRO A 4 -6.35 -0.42 19.68
C PRO A 4 -6.92 -0.24 18.27
N GLU A 5 -8.19 -0.57 18.08
CA GLU A 5 -8.85 -0.48 16.78
C GLU A 5 -8.81 0.96 16.22
N SER A 6 -8.95 1.97 17.09
CA SER A 6 -8.83 3.38 16.74
C SER A 6 -7.47 3.74 16.11
N ILE A 7 -6.39 3.21 16.68
CA ILE A 7 -5.02 3.42 16.18
C ILE A 7 -4.82 2.72 14.84
N SER A 8 -5.34 1.50 14.71
CA SER A 8 -5.26 0.76 13.44
C SER A 8 -6.02 1.47 12.33
N ALA A 9 -7.23 1.97 12.61
CA ALA A 9 -8.03 2.75 11.67
C ALA A 9 -7.36 4.08 11.28
N GLU A 10 -6.71 4.75 12.22
CA GLU A 10 -5.94 5.96 11.95
C GLU A 10 -4.74 5.69 11.03
N ILE A 11 -3.96 4.65 11.29
CA ILE A 11 -2.83 4.24 10.44
C ILE A 11 -3.30 3.90 9.02
N GLN A 12 -4.41 3.17 8.88
CA GLN A 12 -4.97 2.85 7.57
C GLN A 12 -5.40 4.10 6.80
N ARG A 13 -6.11 5.03 7.46
CA ARG A 13 -6.49 6.31 6.86
C ARG A 13 -5.26 7.10 6.40
N MET A 14 -4.27 7.28 7.28
CA MET A 14 -3.03 8.00 6.96
C MET A 14 -2.27 7.32 5.82
N SER A 15 -2.27 5.99 5.74
CA SER A 15 -1.61 5.23 4.67
C SER A 15 -2.23 5.53 3.31
N VAL A 16 -3.57 5.56 3.22
CA VAL A 16 -4.30 5.88 1.99
C VAL A 16 -4.06 7.33 1.57
N ASP A 17 -4.11 8.27 2.52
CA ASP A 17 -3.89 9.69 2.24
C ASP A 17 -2.45 9.93 1.75
N ALA A 18 -1.46 9.31 2.39
CA ALA A 18 -0.06 9.35 1.99
C ALA A 18 0.18 8.75 0.59
N PHE A 19 -0.48 7.61 0.29
CA PHE A 19 -0.37 6.98 -1.02
C PHE A 19 -0.92 7.90 -2.12
N ARG A 20 -2.06 8.55 -1.88
CA ARG A 20 -2.68 9.48 -2.83
C ARG A 20 -1.90 10.77 -3.00
N SER A 21 -1.31 11.30 -1.93
CA SER A 21 -0.64 12.60 -1.95
C SER A 21 0.60 12.66 -2.84
N ILE A 22 1.20 11.50 -3.13
CA ILE A 22 2.38 11.39 -4.01
C ILE A 22 2.07 10.75 -5.36
N ASP A 23 0.80 10.65 -5.74
CA ASP A 23 0.34 10.02 -6.98
C ASP A 23 0.89 8.58 -7.17
N CYS A 24 0.97 7.81 -6.08
CA CYS A 24 1.37 6.40 -6.16
C CYS A 24 0.34 5.58 -6.94
N ALA A 25 0.82 4.49 -7.55
CA ALA A 25 -0.01 3.53 -8.25
C ALA A 25 0.50 2.10 -8.04
N GLY A 26 -0.41 1.12 -8.15
CA GLY A 26 -0.08 -0.29 -7.99
C GLY A 26 0.11 -0.68 -6.52
N LEU A 27 1.32 -0.54 -6.00
CA LEU A 27 1.65 -0.91 -4.62
C LEU A 27 2.40 0.19 -3.86
N GLY A 28 2.29 0.13 -2.54
CA GLY A 28 3.06 0.96 -1.63
C GLY A 28 2.97 0.43 -0.21
N ARG A 29 4.07 0.56 0.55
CA ARG A 29 4.09 0.29 2.00
C ARG A 29 4.39 1.61 2.71
N VAL A 30 3.51 2.01 3.62
CA VAL A 30 3.69 3.20 4.46
C VAL A 30 4.11 2.74 5.84
N ASP A 31 5.28 3.19 6.28
CA ASP A 31 5.84 2.83 7.58
C ASP A 31 5.70 3.99 8.56
N PHE A 32 5.36 3.65 9.80
CA PHE A 32 5.04 4.62 10.84
C PHE A 32 5.94 4.43 12.06
N LEU A 33 6.21 5.53 12.75
CA LEU A 33 6.76 5.56 14.10
C LEU A 33 5.64 5.93 15.08
N MET A 34 5.61 5.26 16.23
CA MET A 34 4.63 5.54 17.28
C MET A 34 5.35 5.81 18.60
N THR A 35 4.98 6.89 19.29
CA THR A 35 5.50 7.19 20.64
C THR A 35 4.85 6.30 21.68
N SER A 36 5.42 6.25 22.89
CA SER A 36 4.82 5.58 24.05
C SER A 36 3.45 6.16 24.45
N SER A 37 3.19 7.42 24.11
CA SER A 37 1.89 8.09 24.30
C SER A 37 0.88 7.79 23.18
N GLY A 38 1.23 6.96 22.18
CA GLY A 38 0.35 6.60 21.08
C GLY A 38 0.29 7.62 19.94
N LYS A 39 1.19 8.63 19.92
CA LYS A 39 1.25 9.59 18.81
C LYS A 39 1.93 8.95 17.61
N ILE A 40 1.26 9.01 16.46
CA ILE A 40 1.67 8.37 15.20
C ILE A 40 2.34 9.40 14.28
N PHE A 41 3.45 9.01 13.67
CA PHE A 41 4.18 9.79 12.69
C PHE A 41 4.42 8.95 11.45
N LEU A 42 4.11 9.48 10.27
CA LEU A 42 4.53 8.89 9.00
C LEU A 42 6.06 9.02 8.90
N ASN A 43 6.74 7.90 8.69
CA ASN A 43 8.19 7.86 8.55
C ASN A 43 8.61 7.84 7.07
N GLU A 44 8.13 6.84 6.33
CA GLU A 44 8.50 6.65 4.92
C GLU A 44 7.38 6.00 4.11
N ILE A 45 7.44 6.22 2.79
CA ILE A 45 6.61 5.52 1.81
C ILE A 45 7.54 4.75 0.88
N ASN A 46 7.38 3.43 0.86
CA ASN A 46 8.11 2.53 -0.01
C ASN A 46 7.25 2.22 -1.25
N THR A 47 7.64 2.72 -2.41
CA THR A 47 6.96 2.45 -3.70
C THR A 47 7.31 1.08 -4.29
N MET A 48 8.42 0.48 -3.82
CA MET A 48 8.83 -0.87 -4.16
C MET A 48 9.38 -1.59 -2.90
N PRO A 49 8.50 -1.95 -1.95
CA PRO A 49 8.88 -2.65 -0.73
C PRO A 49 9.43 -4.05 -1.00
N GLY A 50 10.21 -4.61 -0.07
CA GLY A 50 10.60 -6.02 -0.14
C GLY A 50 9.41 -6.94 -0.43
N PHE A 51 9.58 -7.82 -1.42
CA PHE A 51 8.47 -8.57 -2.03
C PHE A 51 8.65 -10.09 -1.97
N THR A 52 9.57 -10.61 -1.17
CA THR A 52 9.65 -12.05 -0.92
C THR A 52 8.42 -12.51 -0.13
N PRO A 53 8.04 -13.81 -0.15
CA PRO A 53 6.88 -14.30 0.60
C PRO A 53 6.91 -14.00 2.10
N ILE A 54 8.10 -13.83 2.69
CA ILE A 54 8.30 -13.51 4.11
C ILE A 54 8.40 -12.00 4.39
N SER A 55 8.46 -11.17 3.34
CA SER A 55 8.53 -9.71 3.46
C SER A 55 7.23 -9.15 4.04
N MET A 56 7.31 -7.98 4.67
CA MET A 56 6.16 -7.39 5.37
C MET A 56 4.96 -7.12 4.46
N TYR A 57 5.19 -6.62 3.23
CA TYR A 57 4.10 -6.28 2.32
C TYR A 57 3.23 -7.50 1.94
N PRO A 58 3.79 -8.61 1.40
CA PRO A 58 3.01 -9.83 1.17
C PRO A 58 2.33 -10.39 2.43
N ARG A 59 3.00 -10.35 3.58
CA ARG A 59 2.46 -10.87 4.85
C ARG A 59 1.23 -10.11 5.33
N LEU A 60 1.20 -8.78 5.17
CA LEU A 60 0.04 -7.95 5.55
C LEU A 60 -1.18 -8.29 4.71
N TRP A 61 -0.99 -8.48 3.40
CA TRP A 61 -2.07 -8.92 2.49
C TRP A 61 -2.57 -10.32 2.84
N GLN A 62 -1.66 -11.25 3.15
CA GLN A 62 -2.03 -12.60 3.59
C GLN A 62 -2.83 -12.58 4.89
N ALA A 63 -2.41 -11.78 5.87
CA ALA A 63 -3.17 -11.58 7.11
C ALA A 63 -4.55 -10.95 6.88
N SER A 64 -4.71 -10.22 5.76
CA SER A 64 -5.98 -9.63 5.33
C SER A 64 -6.81 -10.55 4.42
N GLY A 65 -6.35 -11.79 4.18
CA GLY A 65 -7.07 -12.81 3.41
C GLY A 65 -6.66 -12.95 1.93
N ILE A 66 -5.65 -12.20 1.45
CA ILE A 66 -5.17 -12.30 0.07
C ILE A 66 -3.89 -13.13 0.01
N ALA A 67 -3.95 -14.29 -0.65
CA ALA A 67 -2.80 -15.16 -0.85
C ALA A 67 -1.75 -14.52 -1.78
N TYR A 68 -0.48 -14.87 -1.59
CA TYR A 68 0.64 -14.28 -2.34
C TYR A 68 0.51 -14.37 -3.88
N PRO A 69 0.09 -15.51 -4.49
CA PRO A 69 -0.16 -15.55 -5.94
C PRO A 69 -1.27 -14.59 -6.39
N ALA A 70 -2.38 -14.52 -5.63
CA ALA A 70 -3.49 -13.63 -5.94
C ALA A 70 -3.09 -12.14 -5.83
N LEU A 71 -2.21 -11.80 -4.89
CA LEU A 71 -1.63 -10.46 -4.79
C LEU A 71 -0.79 -10.11 -6.02
N ILE A 72 0.01 -11.05 -6.53
CA ILE A 72 0.80 -10.83 -7.75
C ILE A 72 -0.13 -10.60 -8.94
N ASP A 73 -1.16 -11.43 -9.08
CA ASP A 73 -2.14 -11.30 -10.15
C ASP A 73 -2.83 -9.93 -10.12
N GLU A 74 -3.28 -9.48 -8.94
CA GLU A 74 -3.90 -8.18 -8.75
C GLU A 74 -2.97 -7.02 -9.18
N LEU A 75 -1.70 -7.06 -8.79
CA LEU A 75 -0.72 -6.03 -9.17
C LEU A 75 -0.46 -6.00 -10.67
N ILE A 76 -0.46 -7.16 -11.34
CA ILE A 76 -0.37 -7.24 -12.80
C ILE A 76 -1.61 -6.60 -13.44
N GLN A 77 -2.80 -6.89 -12.93
CA GLN A 77 -4.05 -6.30 -13.46
C GLN A 77 -4.06 -4.78 -13.29
N LEU A 78 -3.65 -4.26 -12.13
CA LEU A 78 -3.51 -2.83 -11.88
C LEU A 78 -2.54 -2.15 -12.86
N ALA A 79 -1.38 -2.78 -13.12
CA ALA A 79 -0.40 -2.27 -14.08
C ALA A 79 -0.98 -2.22 -15.51
N LEU A 80 -1.67 -3.27 -15.95
CA LEU A 80 -2.32 -3.33 -17.26
C LEU A 80 -3.44 -2.29 -17.39
N ALA A 81 -4.25 -2.09 -16.35
CA ALA A 81 -5.31 -1.09 -16.33
C ALA A 81 -4.74 0.33 -16.48
N ARG A 82 -3.76 0.71 -15.66
CA ARG A 82 -3.11 2.03 -15.74
C ARG A 82 -2.43 2.26 -17.09
N HIS A 83 -1.81 1.23 -17.66
CA HIS A 83 -1.21 1.34 -18.99
C HIS A 83 -2.24 1.65 -20.08
N ARG A 84 -3.41 0.99 -20.03
CA ARG A 84 -4.52 1.27 -20.97
C ARG A 84 -5.03 2.70 -20.83
N GLU A 85 -5.26 3.17 -19.61
CA GLU A 85 -5.72 4.54 -19.32
C GLU A 85 -4.74 5.58 -19.86
N THR A 86 -3.45 5.40 -19.57
CA THR A 86 -2.40 6.33 -20.01
C THR A 86 -2.31 6.38 -21.53
N ARG A 87 -2.43 5.21 -22.20
CA ARG A 87 -2.40 5.12 -23.66
C ARG A 87 -3.61 5.78 -24.31
N GLN A 88 -4.80 5.65 -23.72
CA GLN A 88 -6.00 6.30 -24.23
C GLN A 88 -5.89 7.83 -24.15
N VAL A 89 -5.47 8.38 -23.01
CA VAL A 89 -5.26 9.82 -22.84
C VAL A 89 -4.22 10.37 -23.84
N SER A 90 -3.22 9.56 -24.21
CA SER A 90 -2.22 9.94 -25.21
C SER A 90 -2.74 9.96 -26.65
N LEU A 91 -3.81 9.22 -26.96
CA LEU A 91 -4.41 9.15 -28.30
C LEU A 91 -5.51 10.20 -28.51
N ASP A 92 -6.12 10.67 -27.41
CA ASP A 92 -7.18 11.68 -27.42
C ASP A 92 -6.64 13.13 -27.43
N ARG A 93 -5.30 13.31 -27.43
CA ARG A 93 -4.60 14.60 -27.54
C ARG A 93 -4.06 14.83 -28.94
#